data_AF-A0A3B9H6A3-F1
#
_entry.id   AF-A0A3B9H6A3-F1
#
_cell.length_a   1.000
_cell.length_b   1.000
_cell.length_c   1.000
_cell.angle_alpha   90.00
_cell.angle_beta   90.00
_cell.angle_gamma   90.00
#
_symmetry.space_group_name_H-M   'P 1'
#
loop_
_entity.id
_entity.type
_entity.pdbx_description
1 polymer ?
#
loop_
_entity_poly.entity_id
_entity_poly.type
_entity_poly.pdbx_seq_one_letter_code
_entity_poly.pdbx_strand_id
1 'polypeptide(L)'
;MAVDHLKSVILSLSEEEKKEFRVFAQRQRSKENRRDIALFDIISKEPEKKPRQIITELYGKENREAYNMLRKRLIKQLMDFILLKRLDEDQTAESKVMGMLSLAQHLFSRDLKKIGWSYLLKAENLATKSELIDLLDNVYNLQIEHWHPDFAPAIETIVTKVENNNDQAKEDERVSILSTRIRFLLHQHKTGVLKGSLNEQIDLMFRETGIVSTFSKRPKHLLKVLAIIRSGVLAEKEFYRFEPIIIEQYERVLSEGGFNKRNLRVKSELLYMIAHVLYRNRNFTGCLEYLEEFKDSIESHVHSSRNKFYPRYVLLYSSAKSYLGQNRESIDLIEDYLSEYESRISVNFTLDLKLNLTVYYFQNEEYYKANRVLMSIQHSDKWCEKKMGKEWVLRKSLVDAINQYERENFEIALSRMNAIERSFSSLLATPMYSRVKTFVGLIRYYINYPEKVATQEFYDKVYTEIERLPTDREDLLAMAFFCWLKAKMKKASYYEVLVETVNDVTLKG
;
A
#
# COMPACT_ATOMS: atom_id res chain seq x y z
N MET A 1 5.69 30.27 -13.13
CA MET A 1 6.71 29.71 -14.05
C MET A 1 6.01 28.75 -14.99
N ALA A 2 6.12 28.94 -16.31
CA ALA A 2 5.58 27.97 -17.27
C ALA A 2 6.34 26.65 -17.11
N VAL A 3 5.61 25.54 -16.93
CA VAL A 3 6.20 24.21 -16.79
C VAL A 3 6.76 23.78 -18.15
N ASP A 4 8.05 23.45 -18.21
CA ASP A 4 8.64 22.84 -19.42
C ASP A 4 8.21 21.37 -19.49
N HIS A 5 7.15 21.10 -20.24
CA HIS A 5 6.57 19.77 -20.40
C HIS A 5 7.57 18.72 -20.92
N LEU A 6 8.49 19.09 -21.81
CA LEU A 6 9.48 18.14 -22.34
C LEU A 6 10.49 17.76 -21.25
N LYS A 7 10.97 18.75 -20.49
CA LYS A 7 11.87 18.52 -19.35
C LYS A 7 11.20 17.61 -18.32
N SER A 8 9.94 17.87 -17.97
CA SER A 8 9.19 17.03 -17.01
C SER A 8 9.08 15.57 -17.47
N VAL A 9 8.79 15.32 -18.75
CA VAL A 9 8.69 13.96 -19.28
C VAL A 9 10.04 13.25 -19.25
N ILE A 10 11.14 13.91 -19.67
CA ILE A 10 12.48 13.30 -19.64
C ILE A 10 12.90 12.94 -18.21
N LEU A 11 12.60 13.80 -17.24
CA LEU A 11 12.96 13.59 -15.83
C LEU A 11 12.07 12.54 -15.13
N SER A 12 10.90 12.22 -15.68
CA SER A 12 10.06 11.14 -15.14
C SER A 12 10.58 9.74 -15.44
N LEU A 13 11.49 9.58 -16.43
CA LEU A 13 12.07 8.29 -16.80
C LEU A 13 13.13 7.85 -15.78
N SER A 14 13.12 6.58 -15.42
CA SER A 14 14.21 5.91 -14.71
C SER A 14 15.48 5.84 -15.55
N GLU A 15 16.63 5.62 -14.93
CA GLU A 15 17.90 5.48 -15.66
C GLU A 15 17.89 4.34 -16.67
N GLU A 16 17.15 3.27 -16.40
CA GLU A 16 17.00 2.15 -17.34
C GLU A 16 16.13 2.55 -18.54
N GLU A 17 14.97 3.18 -18.29
CA GLU A 17 14.12 3.74 -19.35
C GLU A 17 14.86 4.75 -20.24
N LYS A 18 15.75 5.57 -19.66
CA LYS A 18 16.58 6.49 -20.43
C LYS A 18 17.56 5.77 -21.35
N LYS A 19 18.14 4.63 -20.94
CA LYS A 19 19.01 3.82 -21.82
C LYS A 19 18.22 3.20 -22.95
N GLU A 20 17.09 2.57 -22.61
CA GLU A 20 16.20 1.95 -23.59
C GLU A 20 15.68 2.96 -24.62
N PHE A 21 15.30 4.16 -24.18
CA PHE A 21 14.87 5.23 -25.07
C PHE A 21 15.93 5.58 -26.12
N ARG A 22 17.22 5.63 -25.74
CA ARG A 22 18.31 5.91 -26.69
C ARG A 22 18.40 4.82 -27.76
N VAL A 23 18.26 3.55 -27.36
CA VAL A 23 18.24 2.40 -28.28
C VAL A 23 17.02 2.48 -29.21
N PHE A 24 15.84 2.74 -28.66
CA PHE A 24 14.60 2.91 -29.41
C PHE A 24 14.71 4.03 -30.45
N ALA A 25 15.18 5.21 -30.03
CA ALA A 25 15.35 6.35 -30.91
C ALA A 25 16.31 6.01 -32.06
N GLN A 26 17.47 5.39 -31.76
CA GLN A 26 18.46 5.03 -32.77
C GLN A 26 17.93 4.04 -33.81
N ARG A 27 17.12 3.05 -33.38
CA ARG A 27 16.50 2.05 -34.29
C ARG A 27 15.56 2.66 -35.33
N GLN A 28 14.84 3.73 -34.99
CA GLN A 28 13.90 4.38 -35.94
C GLN A 28 14.60 5.12 -37.09
N ARG A 29 15.79 5.68 -36.85
CA ARG A 29 16.62 6.37 -37.86
C ARG A 29 18.08 6.30 -37.45
N SER A 30 18.84 5.39 -38.07
CA SER A 30 20.29 5.30 -37.88
C SER A 30 20.97 6.47 -38.58
N LYS A 31 21.42 7.45 -37.80
CA LYS A 31 22.27 8.55 -38.26
C LYS A 31 23.32 8.83 -37.21
N GLU A 32 24.55 9.12 -37.63
CA GLU A 32 25.56 9.67 -36.73
C GLU A 32 25.17 11.10 -36.33
N ASN A 33 25.45 11.48 -35.08
CA ASN A 33 25.21 12.83 -34.53
C ASN A 33 23.75 13.30 -34.56
N ARG A 34 22.88 12.48 -33.94
CA ARG A 34 21.46 12.79 -33.76
C ARG A 34 21.23 13.89 -32.73
N ARG A 35 20.87 15.08 -33.22
CA ARG A 35 20.57 16.25 -32.38
C ARG A 35 19.42 16.05 -31.39
N ASP A 36 18.47 15.15 -31.67
CA ASP A 36 17.37 14.85 -30.73
C ASP A 36 17.84 14.04 -29.53
N ILE A 37 18.73 13.06 -29.74
CA ILE A 37 19.40 12.33 -28.65
C ILE A 37 20.32 13.28 -27.88
N ALA A 38 21.07 14.15 -28.57
CA ALA A 38 21.90 15.15 -27.91
C ALA A 38 21.07 16.10 -27.03
N LEU A 39 19.93 16.59 -27.52
CA LEU A 39 19.00 17.39 -26.73
C LEU A 39 18.47 16.62 -25.50
N PHE A 40 18.11 15.35 -25.68
CA PHE A 40 17.68 14.49 -24.57
C PHE A 40 18.77 14.33 -23.50
N ASP A 41 20.01 14.09 -23.91
CA ASP A 41 21.15 13.92 -23.00
C ASP A 41 21.49 15.19 -22.25
N ILE A 42 21.47 16.36 -22.92
CA ILE A 42 21.68 17.65 -22.27
C ILE A 42 20.62 17.88 -21.19
N ILE A 43 19.33 17.68 -21.50
CA ILE A 43 18.24 17.88 -20.53
C ILE A 43 18.34 16.86 -19.38
N SER A 44 18.71 15.61 -19.66
CA SER A 44 18.81 14.58 -18.64
C SER A 44 20.01 14.78 -17.70
N LYS A 45 21.13 15.33 -18.18
CA LYS A 45 22.35 15.55 -17.37
C LYS A 45 22.33 16.90 -16.67
N GLU A 46 21.85 17.93 -17.35
CA GLU A 46 21.86 19.32 -16.88
C GLU A 46 20.46 19.92 -16.94
N PRO A 47 19.52 19.47 -16.09
CA PRO A 47 18.13 19.93 -16.14
C PRO A 47 17.99 21.45 -16.00
N GLU A 48 18.88 22.10 -15.25
CA GLU A 48 18.82 23.56 -15.00
C GLU A 48 19.40 24.43 -16.12
N LYS A 49 19.92 23.81 -17.19
CA LYS A 49 20.52 24.52 -18.32
C LYS A 49 19.45 25.35 -19.05
N LYS A 50 19.74 26.63 -19.28
CA LYS A 50 18.77 27.55 -19.90
C LYS A 50 18.62 27.23 -21.39
N PRO A 51 17.42 27.39 -21.99
CA PRO A 51 17.19 27.09 -23.41
C PRO A 51 18.20 27.75 -24.37
N ARG A 52 18.62 28.99 -24.09
CA ARG A 52 19.65 29.69 -24.89
C ARG A 52 20.99 28.95 -24.88
N GLN A 53 21.42 28.42 -23.74
CA GLN A 53 22.66 27.66 -23.63
C GLN A 53 22.57 26.33 -24.38
N ILE A 54 21.44 25.64 -24.28
CA ILE A 54 21.16 24.40 -25.01
C ILE A 54 21.18 24.64 -26.53
N ILE A 55 20.60 25.75 -27.00
CA ILE A 55 20.60 26.12 -28.42
C ILE A 55 22.03 26.36 -28.92
N THR A 56 22.82 27.12 -28.19
CA THR A 56 24.22 27.40 -28.56
C THR A 56 25.03 26.11 -28.63
N GLU A 57 24.85 25.18 -27.69
CA GLU A 57 25.52 23.89 -27.68
C GLU A 57 25.11 22.97 -28.84
N LEU A 58 23.81 22.97 -29.19
CA LEU A 58 23.30 22.10 -30.27
C LEU A 58 23.57 22.61 -31.69
N TYR A 59 23.66 23.93 -31.87
CA TYR A 59 23.68 24.56 -33.20
C TYR A 59 24.88 25.49 -33.44
N GLY A 60 25.65 25.84 -32.41
CA GLY A 60 26.75 26.82 -32.49
C GLY A 60 26.30 28.28 -32.68
N LYS A 61 25.02 28.51 -32.96
CA LYS A 61 24.40 29.83 -33.14
C LYS A 61 22.95 29.81 -32.64
N GLU A 62 22.39 30.98 -32.35
CA GLU A 62 21.00 31.06 -31.92
C GLU A 62 20.06 30.62 -33.06
N ASN A 63 19.36 29.50 -32.85
CA ASN A 63 18.37 28.97 -33.78
C ASN A 63 17.16 28.39 -33.01
N ARG A 64 16.30 29.30 -32.55
CA ARG A 64 15.12 28.94 -31.72
C ARG A 64 14.09 28.11 -32.48
N GLU A 65 13.93 28.35 -33.78
CA GLU A 65 12.97 27.61 -34.61
C GLU A 65 13.37 26.15 -34.78
N ALA A 66 14.64 25.89 -35.12
CA ALA A 66 15.15 24.53 -35.23
C ALA A 66 15.07 23.80 -33.89
N TYR A 67 15.36 24.49 -32.78
CA TYR A 67 15.24 23.95 -31.44
C TYR A 67 13.79 23.60 -31.08
N ASN A 68 12.81 24.44 -31.41
CA ASN A 68 11.40 24.15 -31.15
C ASN A 68 10.89 22.96 -31.98
N MET A 69 11.30 22.85 -33.25
CA MET A 69 10.99 21.67 -34.07
C MET A 69 11.65 20.40 -33.51
N LEU A 70 12.90 20.52 -33.04
CA LEU A 70 13.62 19.41 -32.40
C LEU A 70 12.90 18.93 -31.14
N ARG A 71 12.41 19.86 -30.31
CA ARG A 71 11.61 19.56 -29.12
C ARG A 71 10.29 18.86 -29.47
N LYS A 72 9.56 19.35 -30.49
CA LYS A 72 8.32 18.70 -30.98
C LYS A 72 8.57 17.30 -31.51
N ARG A 73 9.71 17.06 -32.17
CA ARG A 73 10.10 15.73 -32.62
C ARG A 73 10.46 14.83 -31.45
N LEU A 74 11.26 15.32 -30.51
CA LEU A 74 11.71 14.57 -29.35
C LEU A 74 10.52 14.16 -28.46
N ILE A 75 9.55 15.06 -28.22
CA ILE A 75 8.35 14.70 -27.44
C ILE A 75 7.53 13.63 -28.14
N LYS A 76 7.40 13.66 -29.48
CA LYS A 76 6.72 12.61 -30.23
C LYS A 76 7.45 11.26 -30.10
N GLN A 77 8.77 11.25 -30.22
CA GLN A 77 9.57 10.02 -30.04
C GLN A 77 9.47 9.47 -28.61
N LEU A 78 9.47 10.34 -27.61
CA LEU A 78 9.27 9.94 -26.21
C LEU A 78 7.87 9.35 -26.00
N MET A 79 6.84 9.94 -26.62
CA MET A 79 5.48 9.42 -26.56
C MET A 79 5.38 8.03 -27.22
N ASP A 80 5.94 7.86 -28.42
CA ASP A 80 5.95 6.57 -29.12
C ASP A 80 6.71 5.50 -28.32
N PHE A 81 7.85 5.86 -27.70
CA PHE A 81 8.62 4.98 -26.83
C PHE A 81 7.82 4.57 -25.59
N ILE A 82 7.25 5.53 -24.86
CA ILE A 82 6.48 5.26 -23.64
C ILE A 82 5.25 4.41 -23.97
N LEU A 83 4.58 4.67 -25.09
CA LEU A 83 3.43 3.89 -25.52
C LEU A 83 3.84 2.45 -25.85
N LEU A 84 4.92 2.24 -26.62
CA LEU A 84 5.41 0.90 -26.94
C LEU A 84 5.86 0.16 -25.68
N LYS A 85 6.65 0.82 -24.83
CA LYS A 85 7.14 0.24 -23.57
C LYS A 85 5.98 -0.14 -22.65
N ARG A 86 4.98 0.74 -22.52
CA ARG A 86 3.75 0.42 -21.79
C ARG A 86 3.03 -0.76 -22.40
N LEU A 87 2.87 -0.84 -23.72
CA LEU A 87 2.22 -2.00 -24.35
C LEU A 87 3.00 -3.32 -24.13
N ASP A 88 4.33 -3.27 -24.14
CA ASP A 88 5.17 -4.45 -23.90
C ASP A 88 5.16 -4.90 -22.43
N GLU A 89 5.14 -3.95 -21.49
CA GLU A 89 5.12 -4.22 -20.04
C GLU A 89 3.70 -4.50 -19.51
N ASP A 90 2.69 -3.91 -20.13
CA ASP A 90 1.30 -3.94 -19.67
C ASP A 90 0.58 -5.20 -20.16
N GLN A 91 0.71 -6.26 -19.36
CA GLN A 91 0.02 -7.52 -19.58
C GLN A 91 -1.42 -7.53 -19.05
N THR A 92 -1.99 -6.39 -18.65
CA THR A 92 -3.35 -6.31 -18.12
C THR A 92 -4.39 -6.75 -19.14
N ALA A 93 -5.55 -7.16 -18.64
CA ALA A 93 -6.69 -7.46 -19.48
C ALA A 93 -7.16 -6.21 -20.26
N GLU A 94 -7.13 -5.03 -19.64
CA GLU A 94 -7.50 -3.75 -20.27
C GLU A 94 -6.68 -3.47 -21.53
N SER A 95 -5.35 -3.51 -21.43
CA SER A 95 -4.47 -3.25 -22.57
C SER A 95 -4.63 -4.29 -23.69
N LYS A 96 -4.83 -5.56 -23.33
CA LYS A 96 -5.14 -6.62 -24.32
C LYS A 96 -6.47 -6.38 -25.03
N VAL A 97 -7.53 -5.99 -24.30
CA VAL A 97 -8.84 -5.66 -24.88
C VAL A 97 -8.72 -4.46 -25.81
N MET A 98 -8.05 -3.38 -25.38
CA MET A 98 -7.82 -2.18 -26.20
C MET A 98 -7.02 -2.50 -27.47
N GLY A 99 -5.99 -3.36 -27.37
CA GLY A 99 -5.24 -3.84 -28.52
C GLY A 99 -6.10 -4.62 -29.51
N MET A 100 -6.97 -5.50 -29.02
CA MET A 100 -7.93 -6.24 -29.86
C MET A 100 -8.96 -5.33 -30.53
N LEU A 101 -9.46 -4.30 -29.82
CA LEU A 101 -10.36 -3.28 -30.38
C LEU A 101 -9.70 -2.50 -31.52
N SER A 102 -8.47 -2.03 -31.30
CA SER A 102 -7.71 -1.29 -32.32
C SER A 102 -7.44 -2.15 -33.55
N LEU A 103 -7.09 -3.43 -33.36
CA LEU A 103 -6.91 -4.37 -34.45
C LEU A 103 -8.22 -4.65 -35.19
N ALA A 104 -9.34 -4.81 -34.48
CA ALA A 104 -10.65 -5.01 -35.09
C ALA A 104 -11.04 -3.81 -35.98
N GLN A 105 -10.91 -2.58 -35.48
CA GLN A 105 -11.15 -1.35 -36.25
C GLN A 105 -10.28 -1.28 -37.51
N HIS A 106 -8.99 -1.60 -37.39
CA HIS A 106 -8.08 -1.66 -38.53
C HIS A 106 -8.55 -2.66 -39.59
N LEU A 107 -8.94 -3.87 -39.17
CA LEU A 107 -9.42 -4.93 -40.07
C LEU A 107 -10.73 -4.55 -40.74
N PHE A 108 -11.67 -3.92 -40.03
CA PHE A 108 -12.92 -3.42 -40.61
C PHE A 108 -12.65 -2.33 -41.67
N SER A 109 -11.70 -1.42 -41.43
CA SER A 109 -11.30 -0.40 -42.42
C SER A 109 -10.69 -0.97 -43.71
N ARG A 110 -10.29 -2.26 -43.69
CA ARG A 110 -9.75 -3.01 -44.84
C ARG A 110 -10.73 -4.03 -45.41
N ASP A 111 -12.01 -3.94 -45.03
CA ASP A 111 -13.10 -4.86 -45.41
C ASP A 111 -12.85 -6.33 -44.99
N LEU A 112 -11.96 -6.56 -44.02
CA LEU A 112 -11.65 -7.89 -43.46
C LEU A 112 -12.64 -8.25 -42.33
N LYS A 113 -13.94 -8.20 -42.62
CA LYS A 113 -15.04 -8.25 -41.65
C LYS A 113 -15.03 -9.49 -40.76
N LYS A 114 -14.85 -10.68 -41.35
CA LYS A 114 -14.80 -11.96 -40.62
C LYS A 114 -13.69 -11.98 -39.55
N ILE A 115 -12.52 -11.46 -39.91
CA ILE A 115 -11.37 -11.44 -39.00
C ILE A 115 -11.57 -10.36 -37.93
N GLY A 116 -12.07 -9.18 -38.31
CA GLY A 116 -12.43 -8.11 -37.37
C GLY A 116 -13.40 -8.60 -36.28
N TRP A 117 -14.48 -9.27 -36.68
CA TRP A 117 -15.45 -9.88 -35.75
C TRP A 117 -14.83 -10.94 -34.83
N SER A 118 -13.90 -11.76 -35.33
CA SER A 118 -13.22 -12.76 -34.49
C SER A 118 -12.40 -12.13 -33.36
N TYR A 119 -11.78 -10.97 -33.59
CA TYR A 119 -11.07 -10.23 -32.55
C TYR A 119 -12.02 -9.48 -31.63
N LEU A 120 -13.13 -8.97 -32.15
CA LEU A 120 -14.13 -8.27 -31.36
C LEU A 120 -14.82 -9.19 -30.34
N LEU A 121 -15.14 -10.44 -30.71
CA LEU A 121 -15.68 -11.44 -29.80
C LEU A 121 -14.64 -11.91 -28.75
N LYS A 122 -13.36 -11.95 -29.11
CA LYS A 122 -12.27 -12.22 -28.15
C LYS A 122 -12.13 -11.07 -27.14
N ALA A 123 -12.22 -9.83 -27.61
CA ALA A 123 -12.20 -8.63 -26.77
C ALA A 123 -13.37 -8.65 -25.79
N GLU A 124 -14.59 -8.94 -26.27
CA GLU A 124 -15.79 -9.08 -25.45
C GLU A 124 -15.58 -10.11 -24.33
N ASN A 125 -15.19 -11.34 -24.68
CA ASN A 125 -15.01 -12.42 -23.71
C ASN A 125 -13.98 -12.07 -22.62
N LEU A 126 -12.86 -11.46 -23.01
CA LEU A 126 -11.84 -11.03 -22.05
C LEU A 126 -12.33 -9.88 -21.17
N ALA A 127 -13.03 -8.90 -21.74
CA ALA A 127 -13.59 -7.76 -21.02
C ALA A 127 -14.70 -8.20 -20.04
N THR A 128 -15.60 -9.12 -20.43
CA THR A 128 -16.62 -9.69 -19.56
C THR A 128 -15.99 -10.47 -18.40
N LYS A 129 -15.02 -11.34 -18.67
CA LYS A 129 -14.32 -12.11 -17.63
C LYS A 129 -13.56 -11.23 -16.64
N SER A 130 -13.08 -10.09 -17.12
CA SER A 130 -12.31 -9.13 -16.32
C SER A 130 -13.17 -8.01 -15.74
N GLU A 131 -14.49 -8.05 -15.97
CA GLU A 131 -15.49 -7.06 -15.57
C GLU A 131 -15.12 -5.61 -15.94
N LEU A 132 -14.62 -5.42 -17.17
CA LEU A 132 -14.19 -4.13 -17.73
C LEU A 132 -15.36 -3.41 -18.41
N ILE A 133 -16.28 -2.89 -17.58
CA ILE A 133 -17.57 -2.36 -18.02
C ILE A 133 -17.43 -1.23 -19.06
N ASP A 134 -16.53 -0.28 -18.84
CA ASP A 134 -16.28 0.83 -19.78
C ASP A 134 -15.74 0.34 -21.14
N LEU A 135 -14.93 -0.73 -21.13
CA LEU A 135 -14.41 -1.31 -22.38
C LEU A 135 -15.45 -2.17 -23.08
N LEU A 136 -16.38 -2.78 -22.34
CA LEU A 136 -17.50 -3.49 -22.92
C LEU A 136 -18.41 -2.54 -23.70
N ASP A 137 -18.65 -1.33 -23.22
CA ASP A 137 -19.38 -0.31 -24.01
C ASP A 137 -18.69 -0.04 -25.35
N ASN A 138 -17.37 0.14 -25.35
CA ASN A 138 -16.60 0.32 -26.59
C ASN A 138 -16.69 -0.89 -27.52
N VAL A 139 -16.64 -2.11 -26.95
CA VAL A 139 -16.80 -3.36 -27.70
C VAL A 139 -18.18 -3.43 -28.33
N TYR A 140 -19.25 -3.19 -27.58
CA TYR A 140 -20.61 -3.29 -28.09
C TYR A 140 -20.96 -2.21 -29.10
N ASN A 141 -20.48 -0.97 -28.90
CA ASN A 141 -20.63 0.09 -29.89
C ASN A 141 -20.00 -0.31 -31.24
N LEU A 142 -18.80 -0.88 -31.20
CA LEU A 142 -18.12 -1.36 -32.41
C LEU A 142 -18.82 -2.60 -33.03
N GLN A 143 -19.44 -3.44 -32.20
CA GLN A 143 -20.26 -4.58 -32.67
C GLN A 143 -21.51 -4.09 -33.41
N ILE A 144 -22.17 -3.04 -32.93
CA ILE A 144 -23.34 -2.45 -33.57
C ILE A 144 -22.94 -1.76 -34.87
N GLU A 145 -21.88 -0.94 -34.85
CA GLU A 145 -21.38 -0.20 -36.01
C GLU A 145 -21.03 -1.11 -37.20
N HIS A 146 -20.44 -2.28 -36.91
CA HIS A 146 -20.00 -3.23 -37.94
C HIS A 146 -20.85 -4.50 -38.02
N TRP A 147 -22.10 -4.46 -37.56
CA TRP A 147 -23.00 -5.61 -37.62
C TRP A 147 -23.14 -6.17 -39.04
N HIS A 148 -23.07 -7.50 -39.17
CA HIS A 148 -23.19 -8.20 -40.45
C HIS A 148 -23.80 -9.59 -40.24
N PRO A 149 -24.81 -10.00 -41.04
CA PRO A 149 -25.56 -11.24 -40.81
C PRO A 149 -24.69 -12.50 -40.83
N ASP A 150 -23.66 -12.53 -41.67
CA ASP A 150 -22.80 -13.72 -41.83
C ASP A 150 -21.78 -13.93 -40.69
N PHE A 151 -21.48 -12.90 -39.89
CA PHE A 151 -20.35 -12.92 -38.97
C PHE A 151 -20.69 -12.45 -37.55
N ALA A 152 -21.77 -11.68 -37.39
CA ALA A 152 -22.21 -11.14 -36.11
C ALA A 152 -23.29 -12.02 -35.47
N PRO A 153 -23.41 -12.03 -34.14
CA PRO A 153 -24.60 -12.54 -33.46
C PRO A 153 -25.87 -11.81 -33.89
N ALA A 154 -27.03 -12.38 -33.54
CA ALA A 154 -28.31 -11.69 -33.70
C ALA A 154 -28.27 -10.32 -32.98
N ILE A 155 -28.83 -9.28 -33.62
CA ILE A 155 -28.79 -7.90 -33.10
C ILE A 155 -29.40 -7.80 -31.70
N GLU A 156 -30.52 -8.51 -31.45
CA GLU A 156 -31.18 -8.54 -30.14
C GLU A 156 -30.25 -9.05 -29.02
N THR A 157 -29.38 -10.02 -29.32
CA THR A 157 -28.38 -10.50 -28.37
C THR A 157 -27.38 -9.42 -27.98
N ILE A 158 -27.00 -8.54 -28.93
CA ILE A 158 -26.08 -7.43 -28.68
C ILE A 158 -26.81 -6.34 -27.87
N VAL A 159 -28.06 -6.02 -28.20
CA VAL A 159 -28.89 -5.04 -27.48
C VAL A 159 -29.06 -5.43 -26.02
N THR A 160 -29.43 -6.68 -25.72
CA THR A 160 -29.55 -7.15 -24.32
C THR A 160 -28.23 -7.04 -23.55
N LYS A 161 -27.09 -7.31 -24.21
CA LYS A 161 -25.77 -7.16 -23.58
C LYS A 161 -25.45 -5.71 -23.26
N VAL A 162 -25.78 -4.77 -24.16
CA VAL A 162 -25.64 -3.33 -23.94
C VAL A 162 -26.49 -2.86 -22.77
N GLU A 163 -27.76 -3.26 -22.70
CA GLU A 163 -28.67 -2.91 -21.61
C GLU A 163 -28.12 -3.39 -20.25
N ASN A 164 -27.70 -4.66 -20.18
CA ASN A 164 -27.10 -5.19 -18.96
C ASN A 164 -25.78 -4.50 -18.60
N ASN A 165 -24.95 -4.11 -19.58
CA ASN A 165 -23.72 -3.37 -19.31
C ASN A 165 -24.00 -1.96 -18.79
N ASN A 166 -24.98 -1.26 -19.36
CA ASN A 166 -25.43 0.05 -18.90
C ASN A 166 -25.89 0.02 -17.45
N ASP A 167 -26.60 -1.02 -17.03
CA ASP A 167 -27.01 -1.17 -15.63
C ASP A 167 -25.81 -1.41 -14.71
N GLN A 168 -24.84 -2.21 -15.12
CA GLN A 168 -23.58 -2.40 -14.38
C GLN A 168 -22.72 -1.12 -14.33
N ALA A 169 -22.75 -0.30 -15.37
CA ALA A 169 -22.05 0.98 -15.45
C ALA A 169 -22.66 1.99 -14.46
N LYS A 170 -24.00 2.07 -14.41
CA LYS A 170 -24.72 2.88 -13.41
C LYS A 170 -24.39 2.45 -11.98
N GLU A 171 -24.27 1.14 -11.72
CA GLU A 171 -23.81 0.64 -10.42
C GLU A 171 -22.38 1.12 -10.11
N ASP A 172 -21.44 0.96 -11.05
CA ASP A 172 -20.04 1.39 -10.89
C ASP A 172 -19.91 2.90 -10.65
N GLU A 173 -20.77 3.70 -11.31
CA GLU A 173 -20.90 5.14 -11.10
C GLU A 173 -21.38 5.44 -9.67
N ARG A 174 -22.46 4.80 -9.21
CA ARG A 174 -22.97 4.97 -7.84
C ARG A 174 -21.93 4.65 -6.78
N VAL A 175 -21.15 3.56 -6.96
CA VAL A 175 -20.03 3.21 -6.06
C VAL A 175 -18.98 4.31 -6.08
N SER A 176 -18.68 4.88 -7.24
CA SER A 176 -17.66 5.93 -7.40
C SER A 176 -18.09 7.26 -6.79
N ILE A 177 -19.37 7.61 -6.90
CA ILE A 177 -19.98 8.76 -6.22
C ILE A 177 -19.93 8.55 -4.70
N LEU A 178 -20.40 7.40 -4.20
CA LEU A 178 -20.35 7.05 -2.77
C LEU A 178 -18.91 7.13 -2.22
N SER A 179 -17.97 6.49 -2.91
CA SER A 179 -16.54 6.52 -2.60
C SER A 179 -16.00 7.95 -2.46
N THR A 180 -16.45 8.85 -3.33
CA THR A 180 -16.04 10.25 -3.32
C THR A 180 -16.69 11.04 -2.18
N ARG A 181 -17.99 10.80 -1.91
CA ARG A 181 -18.69 11.38 -0.75
C ARG A 181 -18.04 10.95 0.56
N ILE A 182 -17.66 9.69 0.70
CA ILE A 182 -16.94 9.18 1.88
C ILE A 182 -15.57 9.84 2.01
N ARG A 183 -14.78 9.98 0.93
CA ARG A 183 -13.50 10.72 0.98
C ARG A 183 -13.69 12.16 1.45
N PHE A 184 -14.71 12.83 0.95
CA PHE A 184 -15.03 14.19 1.35
C PHE A 184 -15.41 14.26 2.84
N LEU A 185 -16.22 13.31 3.32
CA LEU A 185 -16.62 13.19 4.72
C LEU A 185 -15.42 12.96 5.65
N LEU A 186 -14.52 12.05 5.28
CA LEU A 186 -13.27 11.80 6.01
C LEU A 186 -12.38 13.06 6.04
N HIS A 187 -12.35 13.83 4.96
CA HIS A 187 -11.63 15.10 4.94
C HIS A 187 -12.26 16.15 5.86
N GLN A 188 -13.59 16.26 5.88
CA GLN A 188 -14.31 17.13 6.82
C GLN A 188 -14.06 16.72 8.28
N HIS A 189 -14.00 15.41 8.53
CA HIS A 189 -13.69 14.88 9.85
C HIS A 189 -12.29 15.31 10.30
N LYS A 190 -11.30 15.04 9.44
CA LYS A 190 -9.90 15.40 9.67
C LYS A 190 -9.69 16.89 9.93
N THR A 191 -10.49 17.75 9.28
CA THR A 191 -10.39 19.21 9.42
C THR A 191 -11.23 19.76 10.59
N GLY A 192 -11.93 18.90 11.33
CA GLY A 192 -12.80 19.31 12.44
C GLY A 192 -14.07 20.04 12.00
N VAL A 193 -14.37 20.05 10.70
CA VAL A 193 -15.55 20.73 10.12
C VAL A 193 -16.79 19.82 10.17
N LEU A 194 -16.58 18.51 10.33
CA LEU A 194 -17.67 17.54 10.38
C LEU A 194 -18.59 17.80 11.59
N LYS A 195 -19.88 17.97 11.30
CA LYS A 195 -20.93 18.01 12.33
C LYS A 195 -21.51 16.62 12.52
N GLY A 196 -21.54 16.12 13.75
CA GLY A 196 -22.12 14.81 14.08
C GLY A 196 -21.15 13.63 13.91
N SER A 197 -21.69 12.42 14.05
CA SER A 197 -20.91 11.17 13.99
C SER A 197 -20.52 10.83 12.54
N LEU A 198 -19.26 10.43 12.35
CA LEU A 198 -18.76 9.92 11.07
C LEU A 198 -19.48 8.63 10.67
N ASN A 199 -19.63 7.69 11.62
CA ASN A 199 -20.23 6.38 11.35
C ASN A 199 -21.70 6.52 10.95
N GLU A 200 -22.48 7.31 11.68
CA GLU A 200 -23.90 7.55 11.35
C GLU A 200 -24.07 8.16 9.95
N GLN A 201 -23.16 9.04 9.54
CA GLN A 201 -23.18 9.65 8.22
C GLN A 201 -22.78 8.66 7.11
N ILE A 202 -21.81 7.78 7.36
CA ILE A 202 -21.47 6.70 6.43
C ILE A 202 -22.67 5.75 6.26
N ASP A 203 -23.31 5.35 7.36
CA ASP A 203 -24.49 4.49 7.32
C ASP A 203 -25.66 5.14 6.59
N LEU A 204 -25.86 6.45 6.80
CA LEU A 204 -26.85 7.22 6.05
C LEU A 204 -26.54 7.21 4.55
N MET A 205 -25.28 7.42 4.15
CA MET A 205 -24.88 7.35 2.74
C MET A 205 -25.10 5.96 2.13
N PHE A 206 -24.86 4.88 2.88
CA PHE A 206 -25.17 3.52 2.44
C PHE A 206 -26.66 3.32 2.21
N ARG A 207 -27.52 3.83 3.10
CA ARG A 207 -28.98 3.78 2.94
C ARG A 207 -29.46 4.61 1.74
N GLU A 208 -29.00 5.86 1.63
CA GLU A 208 -29.41 6.79 0.55
C GLU A 208 -29.03 6.28 -0.85
N THR A 209 -27.88 5.63 -0.98
CA THR A 209 -27.40 5.14 -2.28
C THR A 209 -28.02 3.81 -2.69
N GLY A 210 -28.68 3.09 -1.77
CA GLY A 210 -29.28 1.77 -2.01
C GLY A 210 -28.26 0.69 -2.41
N ILE A 211 -26.97 0.96 -2.26
CA ILE A 211 -25.90 0.17 -2.87
C ILE A 211 -25.54 -1.07 -2.07
N VAL A 212 -25.99 -1.16 -0.81
CA VAL A 212 -25.66 -2.29 0.05
C VAL A 212 -26.13 -3.61 -0.56
N SER A 213 -27.28 -3.60 -1.24
CA SER A 213 -27.81 -4.76 -1.97
C SER A 213 -26.95 -5.19 -3.17
N THR A 214 -26.09 -4.31 -3.70
CA THR A 214 -25.21 -4.64 -4.84
C THR A 214 -23.90 -5.28 -4.37
N PHE A 215 -23.50 -5.07 -3.11
CA PHE A 215 -22.26 -5.63 -2.57
C PHE A 215 -22.23 -7.15 -2.61
N SER A 216 -23.34 -7.82 -2.34
CA SER A 216 -23.42 -9.28 -2.40
C SER A 216 -23.33 -9.82 -3.83
N LYS A 217 -23.85 -9.07 -4.81
CA LYS A 217 -23.71 -9.41 -6.23
C LYS A 217 -22.28 -9.17 -6.73
N ARG A 218 -21.64 -8.09 -6.28
CA ARG A 218 -20.31 -7.64 -6.72
C ARG A 218 -19.44 -7.23 -5.52
N PRO A 219 -18.87 -8.19 -4.76
CA PRO A 219 -18.09 -7.88 -3.55
C PRO A 219 -16.88 -6.95 -3.76
N LYS A 220 -16.39 -6.82 -5.00
CA LYS A 220 -15.34 -5.85 -5.34
C LYS A 220 -15.73 -4.40 -5.01
N HIS A 221 -17.02 -4.08 -5.08
CA HIS A 221 -17.55 -2.77 -4.71
C HIS A 221 -17.42 -2.51 -3.22
N LEU A 222 -17.78 -3.50 -2.40
CA LEU A 222 -17.61 -3.44 -0.96
C LEU A 222 -16.13 -3.21 -0.61
N LEU A 223 -15.22 -3.99 -1.20
CA LEU A 223 -13.78 -3.82 -0.97
C LEU A 223 -13.29 -2.42 -1.34
N LYS A 224 -13.74 -1.86 -2.48
CA LYS A 224 -13.39 -0.50 -2.90
C LYS A 224 -13.83 0.55 -1.88
N VAL A 225 -15.07 0.45 -1.40
CA VAL A 225 -15.63 1.38 -0.41
C VAL A 225 -14.89 1.27 0.93
N LEU A 226 -14.73 0.05 1.45
CA LEU A 226 -14.05 -0.18 2.73
C LEU A 226 -12.57 0.20 2.69
N ALA A 227 -11.87 0.00 1.56
CA ALA A 227 -10.48 0.44 1.42
C ALA A 227 -10.34 1.97 1.55
N ILE A 228 -11.32 2.73 1.08
CA ILE A 228 -11.35 4.19 1.23
C ILE A 228 -11.58 4.57 2.69
N ILE A 229 -12.57 3.95 3.35
CA ILE A 229 -12.84 4.20 4.77
C ILE A 229 -11.58 3.89 5.60
N ARG A 230 -10.97 2.72 5.36
CA ARG A 230 -9.72 2.30 5.99
C ARG A 230 -8.60 3.33 5.80
N SER A 231 -8.45 3.92 4.61
CA SER A 231 -7.39 4.89 4.33
C SER A 231 -7.51 6.17 5.16
N GLY A 232 -8.74 6.63 5.44
CA GLY A 232 -8.98 7.74 6.36
C GLY A 232 -8.67 7.38 7.80
N VAL A 233 -9.21 6.24 8.25
CA VAL A 233 -9.04 5.75 9.63
C VAL A 233 -7.58 5.45 9.97
N LEU A 234 -6.81 4.88 9.03
CA LEU A 234 -5.38 4.62 9.19
C LEU A 234 -4.58 5.90 9.50
N ALA A 235 -4.96 7.03 8.88
CA ALA A 235 -4.27 8.30 9.07
C ALA A 235 -4.50 8.89 10.47
N GLU A 236 -5.63 8.57 11.10
CA GLU A 236 -6.05 9.11 12.39
C GLU A 236 -5.88 8.11 13.55
N LYS A 237 -5.55 6.85 13.24
CA LYS A 237 -5.45 5.73 14.18
C LYS A 237 -6.75 5.40 14.92
N GLU A 238 -7.92 5.78 14.39
CA GLU A 238 -9.25 5.53 14.99
C GLU A 238 -9.87 4.17 14.58
N PHE A 239 -9.12 3.07 14.73
CA PHE A 239 -9.54 1.75 14.25
C PHE A 239 -10.85 1.25 14.90
N TYR A 240 -11.14 1.63 16.14
CA TYR A 240 -12.35 1.26 16.87
C TYR A 240 -13.65 1.65 16.14
N ARG A 241 -13.63 2.73 15.37
CA ARG A 241 -14.81 3.19 14.61
C ARG A 241 -15.05 2.39 13.33
N PHE A 242 -13.98 1.87 12.75
CA PHE A 242 -14.06 1.14 11.49
C PHE A 242 -14.47 -0.32 11.69
N GLU A 243 -14.09 -0.92 12.83
CA GLU A 243 -14.38 -2.31 13.17
C GLU A 243 -15.85 -2.73 12.95
N PRO A 244 -16.86 -2.04 13.53
CA PRO A 244 -18.25 -2.46 13.36
C PRO A 244 -18.68 -2.40 11.89
N ILE A 245 -18.29 -1.35 11.16
CA ILE A 245 -18.66 -1.15 9.76
C ILE A 245 -18.12 -2.29 8.88
N ILE A 246 -16.84 -2.64 9.04
CA ILE A 246 -16.25 -3.67 8.18
C ILE A 246 -16.82 -5.06 8.47
N ILE A 247 -17.00 -5.41 9.74
CA ILE A 247 -17.53 -6.72 10.13
C ILE A 247 -18.98 -6.85 9.65
N GLU A 248 -19.85 -5.87 9.96
CA GLU A 248 -21.26 -5.92 9.56
C GLU A 248 -21.43 -6.09 8.05
N GLN A 249 -20.70 -5.31 7.25
CA GLN A 249 -20.83 -5.38 5.79
C GLN A 249 -20.24 -6.67 5.21
N TYR A 250 -19.17 -7.21 5.81
CA TYR A 250 -18.62 -8.51 5.39
C TYR A 250 -19.58 -9.65 5.70
N GLU A 251 -20.10 -9.74 6.93
CA GLU A 251 -21.02 -10.78 7.36
C GLU A 251 -22.34 -10.74 6.56
N ARG A 252 -22.81 -9.55 6.22
CA ARG A 252 -23.96 -9.39 5.32
C ARG A 252 -23.70 -9.99 3.94
N VAL A 253 -22.57 -9.67 3.31
CA VAL A 253 -22.21 -10.24 2.00
C VAL A 253 -22.00 -11.75 2.09
N LEU A 254 -21.44 -12.24 3.20
CA LEU A 254 -21.24 -13.67 3.44
C LEU A 254 -22.59 -14.42 3.54
N SER A 255 -23.51 -13.92 4.38
CA SER A 255 -24.84 -14.52 4.60
C SER A 255 -25.74 -14.47 3.36
N GLU A 256 -25.58 -13.45 2.51
CA GLU A 256 -26.27 -13.34 1.21
C GLU A 256 -25.57 -14.16 0.09
N GLY A 257 -24.53 -14.95 0.41
CA GLY A 257 -23.87 -15.85 -0.54
C GLY A 257 -23.00 -15.14 -1.59
N GLY A 258 -22.51 -13.93 -1.29
CA GLY A 258 -21.81 -13.10 -2.28
C GLY A 258 -20.40 -13.58 -2.65
N PHE A 259 -19.79 -14.45 -1.83
CA PHE A 259 -18.44 -14.96 -2.10
C PHE A 259 -18.45 -16.30 -2.83
N ASN A 260 -17.63 -16.39 -3.89
CA ASN A 260 -17.44 -17.59 -4.71
C ASN A 260 -16.01 -17.65 -5.27
N LYS A 261 -15.69 -18.71 -6.04
CA LYS A 261 -14.33 -18.92 -6.58
C LYS A 261 -13.80 -17.75 -7.43
N ARG A 262 -14.67 -16.99 -8.10
CA ARG A 262 -14.27 -15.85 -8.96
C ARG A 262 -13.82 -14.63 -8.16
N ASN A 263 -14.37 -14.45 -6.95
CA ASN A 263 -14.08 -13.31 -6.09
C ASN A 263 -13.35 -13.70 -4.79
N LEU A 264 -12.76 -14.90 -4.73
CA LEU A 264 -12.00 -15.38 -3.58
C LEU A 264 -10.92 -14.41 -3.13
N ARG A 265 -10.24 -13.72 -4.07
CA ARG A 265 -9.26 -12.67 -3.75
C ARG A 265 -9.88 -11.53 -2.95
N VAL A 266 -11.10 -11.12 -3.31
CA VAL A 266 -11.82 -10.08 -2.58
C VAL A 266 -12.13 -10.54 -1.16
N LYS A 267 -12.60 -11.79 -0.99
CA LYS A 267 -12.81 -12.40 0.33
C LYS A 267 -11.54 -12.34 1.18
N SER A 268 -10.40 -12.77 0.63
CA SER A 268 -9.11 -12.77 1.34
C SER A 268 -8.65 -11.35 1.75
N GLU A 269 -8.83 -10.34 0.90
CA GLU A 269 -8.46 -8.96 1.24
C GLU A 269 -9.37 -8.39 2.35
N LEU A 270 -10.67 -8.72 2.35
CA LEU A 270 -11.62 -8.30 3.38
C LEU A 270 -11.30 -8.98 4.72
N LEU A 271 -11.09 -10.30 4.73
CA LEU A 271 -10.70 -11.05 5.93
C LEU A 271 -9.42 -10.51 6.57
N TYR A 272 -8.38 -10.28 5.75
CA TYR A 272 -7.15 -9.67 6.22
C TYR A 272 -7.38 -8.25 6.78
N MET A 273 -8.28 -7.48 6.17
CA MET A 273 -8.63 -6.14 6.65
C MET A 273 -9.33 -6.19 8.00
N ILE A 274 -10.28 -7.11 8.21
CA ILE A 274 -10.98 -7.33 9.48
C ILE A 274 -9.98 -7.74 10.57
N ALA A 275 -9.20 -8.79 10.33
CA ALA A 275 -8.20 -9.27 11.28
C ALA A 275 -7.23 -8.16 11.69
N HIS A 276 -6.77 -7.36 10.73
CA HIS A 276 -5.86 -6.25 11.02
C HIS A 276 -6.53 -5.17 11.87
N VAL A 277 -7.80 -4.85 11.66
CA VAL A 277 -8.53 -3.88 12.47
C VAL A 277 -8.70 -4.39 13.90
N LEU A 278 -9.12 -5.65 14.07
CA LEU A 278 -9.25 -6.31 15.37
C LEU A 278 -7.92 -6.34 16.13
N TYR A 279 -6.82 -6.66 15.44
CA TYR A 279 -5.47 -6.58 16.00
C TYR A 279 -5.14 -5.17 16.52
N ARG A 280 -5.44 -4.13 15.74
CA ARG A 280 -5.17 -2.74 16.14
C ARG A 280 -6.04 -2.29 17.31
N ASN A 281 -7.25 -2.83 17.43
CA ASN A 281 -8.16 -2.60 18.57
C ASN A 281 -7.89 -3.54 19.76
N ARG A 282 -6.82 -4.35 19.70
CA ARG A 282 -6.43 -5.31 20.74
C ARG A 282 -7.51 -6.38 21.02
N ASN A 283 -8.33 -6.70 20.02
CA ASN A 283 -9.13 -7.90 20.00
C ASN A 283 -8.33 -9.02 19.31
N PHE A 284 -7.33 -9.54 20.02
CA PHE A 284 -6.42 -10.55 19.45
C PHE A 284 -7.12 -11.88 19.22
N THR A 285 -8.06 -12.27 20.08
CA THR A 285 -8.86 -13.50 19.89
C THR A 285 -9.69 -13.42 18.61
N GLY A 286 -10.47 -12.35 18.44
CA GLY A 286 -11.24 -12.15 17.19
C GLY A 286 -10.33 -12.00 15.96
N CYS A 287 -9.16 -11.37 16.11
CA CYS A 287 -8.16 -11.33 15.05
C CYS A 287 -7.74 -12.75 14.60
N LEU A 288 -7.47 -13.65 15.55
CA LEU A 288 -7.09 -15.03 15.25
C LEU A 288 -8.21 -15.83 14.59
N GLU A 289 -9.47 -15.63 15.02
CA GLU A 289 -10.65 -16.26 14.41
C GLU A 289 -10.76 -15.89 12.91
N TYR A 290 -10.72 -14.60 12.58
CA TYR A 290 -10.75 -14.16 11.17
C TYR A 290 -9.48 -14.53 10.39
N LEU A 291 -8.34 -14.71 11.07
CA LEU A 291 -7.11 -15.21 10.43
C LEU A 291 -7.20 -16.68 10.05
N GLU A 292 -7.96 -17.50 10.78
CA GLU A 292 -8.23 -18.88 10.42
C GLU A 292 -9.04 -18.95 9.12
N GLU A 293 -10.14 -18.18 9.03
CA GLU A 293 -10.88 -18.03 7.78
C GLU A 293 -10.03 -17.48 6.64
N PHE A 294 -9.14 -16.52 6.95
CA PHE A 294 -8.21 -15.97 5.98
C PHE A 294 -7.26 -17.04 5.46
N LYS A 295 -6.73 -17.89 6.34
CA LYS A 295 -5.85 -19.00 5.97
C LYS A 295 -6.56 -19.96 5.04
N ASP A 296 -7.76 -20.42 5.39
CA ASP A 296 -8.57 -21.32 4.56
C ASP A 296 -8.86 -20.73 3.17
N SER A 297 -9.18 -19.43 3.16
CA SER A 297 -9.37 -18.67 1.93
C SER A 297 -8.08 -18.65 1.09
N ILE A 298 -6.91 -18.43 1.71
CA ILE A 298 -5.59 -18.45 1.05
C ILE A 298 -5.25 -19.81 0.46
N GLU A 299 -5.55 -20.92 1.16
CA GLU A 299 -5.22 -22.27 0.69
C GLU A 299 -5.99 -22.66 -0.57
N SER A 300 -7.16 -22.05 -0.77
CA SER A 300 -7.99 -22.22 -1.96
C SER A 300 -7.49 -21.42 -3.18
N HIS A 301 -6.43 -20.59 -3.04
CA HIS A 301 -5.83 -19.85 -4.16
C HIS A 301 -4.77 -20.67 -4.92
N VAL A 302 -4.51 -20.25 -6.17
CA VAL A 302 -3.34 -20.69 -6.93
C VAL A 302 -2.04 -20.25 -6.23
N HIS A 303 -1.00 -21.07 -6.31
CA HIS A 303 0.30 -20.88 -5.63
C HIS A 303 0.87 -19.45 -5.68
N SER A 304 0.81 -18.76 -6.83
CA SER A 304 1.37 -17.41 -6.98
C SER A 304 0.63 -16.34 -6.15
N SER A 305 -0.68 -16.49 -5.98
CA SER A 305 -1.48 -15.64 -5.09
C SER A 305 -1.25 -16.00 -3.62
N ARG A 306 -1.04 -17.29 -3.32
CA ARG A 306 -0.69 -17.77 -1.98
C ARG A 306 0.54 -17.06 -1.42
N ASN A 307 1.61 -16.93 -2.22
CA ASN A 307 2.85 -16.26 -1.83
C ASN A 307 2.70 -14.76 -1.51
N LYS A 308 1.61 -14.10 -1.96
CA LYS A 308 1.34 -12.70 -1.66
C LYS A 308 0.58 -12.51 -0.35
N PHE A 309 -0.28 -13.47 0.01
CA PHE A 309 -1.13 -13.39 1.18
C PHE A 309 -0.55 -14.09 2.41
N TYR A 310 0.12 -15.24 2.22
CA TYR A 310 0.62 -16.03 3.33
C TYR A 310 1.65 -15.31 4.22
N PRO A 311 2.60 -14.48 3.70
CA PRO A 311 3.44 -13.67 4.57
C PRO A 311 2.64 -12.72 5.47
N ARG A 312 1.51 -12.20 4.99
CA ARG A 312 0.63 -11.32 5.78
C ARG A 312 -0.04 -12.10 6.92
N TYR A 313 -0.47 -13.34 6.65
CA TYR A 313 -0.98 -14.25 7.67
C TYR A 313 0.08 -14.50 8.75
N VAL A 314 1.30 -14.93 8.36
CA VAL A 314 2.40 -15.21 9.29
C VAL A 314 2.71 -14.01 10.17
N LEU A 315 2.83 -12.82 9.60
CA LEU A 315 3.12 -11.59 10.34
C LEU A 315 2.02 -11.25 11.36
N LEU A 316 0.76 -11.27 10.95
CA LEU A 316 -0.35 -10.84 11.80
C LEU A 316 -0.68 -11.89 12.88
N TYR A 317 -0.66 -13.18 12.51
CA TYR A 317 -0.85 -14.31 13.43
C TYR A 317 0.22 -14.29 14.53
N SER A 318 1.51 -14.22 14.14
CA SER A 318 2.62 -14.18 15.09
C SER A 318 2.52 -12.97 16.03
N SER A 319 2.07 -11.82 15.52
CA SER A 319 1.91 -10.62 16.34
C SER A 319 0.77 -10.77 17.35
N ALA A 320 -0.39 -11.27 16.93
CA ALA A 320 -1.52 -11.51 17.83
C ALA A 320 -1.16 -12.56 18.90
N LYS A 321 -0.51 -13.66 18.52
CA LYS A 321 -0.03 -14.71 19.43
C LYS A 321 0.97 -14.20 20.46
N SER A 322 1.92 -13.36 20.04
CA SER A 322 2.89 -12.73 20.94
C SER A 322 2.18 -11.86 21.99
N TYR A 323 1.15 -11.10 21.62
CA TYR A 323 0.38 -10.34 22.61
C TYR A 323 -0.51 -11.19 23.53
N LEU A 324 -0.82 -12.43 23.14
CA LEU A 324 -1.58 -13.40 23.95
C LEU A 324 -0.70 -14.28 24.86
N GLY A 325 0.58 -13.95 25.04
CA GLY A 325 1.49 -14.75 25.89
C GLY A 325 2.16 -15.92 25.17
N GLN A 326 1.93 -16.11 23.86
CA GLN A 326 2.41 -17.26 23.08
C GLN A 326 3.63 -16.89 22.22
N ASN A 327 4.58 -16.12 22.78
CA ASN A 327 5.72 -15.61 22.01
C ASN A 327 6.63 -16.69 21.40
N ARG A 328 6.77 -17.85 22.08
CA ARG A 328 7.56 -18.96 21.55
C ARG A 328 6.97 -19.51 20.25
N GLU A 329 5.66 -19.68 20.18
CA GLU A 329 4.92 -20.07 18.97
C GLU A 329 5.18 -19.07 17.83
N SER A 330 5.18 -17.76 18.15
CA SER A 330 5.48 -16.69 17.20
C SER A 330 6.92 -16.73 16.66
N ILE A 331 7.90 -17.06 17.51
CA ILE A 331 9.31 -17.23 17.10
C ILE A 331 9.42 -18.41 16.16
N ASP A 332 8.98 -19.59 16.60
CA ASP A 332 9.13 -20.84 15.85
C ASP A 332 8.46 -20.71 14.46
N LEU A 333 7.26 -20.12 14.39
CA LEU A 333 6.56 -19.89 13.13
C LEU A 333 7.32 -18.97 12.15
N ILE A 334 7.90 -17.86 12.63
CA ILE A 334 8.66 -16.95 11.75
C ILE A 334 9.99 -17.56 11.33
N GLU A 335 10.68 -18.27 12.23
CA GLU A 335 11.94 -18.95 11.90
C GLU A 335 11.74 -20.01 10.82
N ASP A 336 10.76 -20.89 11.01
CA ASP A 336 10.41 -21.91 10.03
C ASP A 336 10.07 -21.28 8.68
N TYR A 337 9.23 -20.23 8.69
CA TYR A 337 8.82 -19.55 7.47
C TYR A 337 9.98 -18.87 6.74
N LEU A 338 10.88 -18.18 7.45
CA LEU A 338 12.05 -17.57 6.85
C LEU A 338 13.02 -18.63 6.29
N SER A 339 13.22 -19.73 7.02
CA SER A 339 14.12 -20.81 6.60
C SER A 339 13.70 -21.43 5.26
N GLU A 340 12.39 -21.58 5.04
CA GLU A 340 11.86 -22.24 3.85
C GLU A 340 11.54 -21.27 2.69
N TYR A 341 11.09 -20.04 3.00
CA TYR A 341 10.48 -19.15 2.00
C TYR A 341 11.16 -17.79 1.80
N GLU A 342 12.24 -17.45 2.53
CA GLU A 342 12.85 -16.10 2.45
C GLU A 342 13.20 -15.66 1.02
N SER A 343 13.68 -16.57 0.18
CA SER A 343 14.03 -16.29 -1.23
C SER A 343 12.84 -16.12 -2.17
N ARG A 344 11.63 -16.49 -1.74
CA ARG A 344 10.40 -16.54 -2.56
C ARG A 344 9.44 -15.40 -2.26
N ILE A 345 9.68 -14.65 -1.19
CA ILE A 345 8.83 -13.54 -0.75
C ILE A 345 9.46 -12.19 -1.10
N SER A 346 8.64 -11.13 -1.09
CA SER A 346 9.16 -9.79 -1.35
C SER A 346 10.09 -9.34 -0.21
N VAL A 347 11.09 -8.53 -0.55
CA VAL A 347 12.03 -7.99 0.43
C VAL A 347 11.34 -7.23 1.57
N ASN A 348 10.20 -6.58 1.28
CA ASN A 348 9.42 -5.88 2.30
C ASN A 348 8.92 -6.85 3.38
N PHE A 349 8.40 -8.02 2.98
CA PHE A 349 7.97 -9.03 3.94
C PHE A 349 9.14 -9.63 4.71
N THR A 350 10.28 -9.89 4.04
CA THR A 350 11.49 -10.38 4.71
C THR A 350 11.95 -9.42 5.81
N LEU A 351 11.93 -8.10 5.54
CA LEU A 351 12.32 -7.09 6.52
C LEU A 351 11.34 -7.02 7.70
N ASP A 352 10.03 -7.05 7.45
CA ASP A 352 9.03 -7.07 8.51
C ASP A 352 9.13 -8.33 9.39
N LEU A 353 9.34 -9.50 8.78
CA LEU A 353 9.51 -10.76 9.50
C LEU A 353 10.76 -10.72 10.39
N LYS A 354 11.90 -10.24 9.88
CA LYS A 354 13.13 -10.10 10.66
C LYS A 354 12.99 -9.10 11.80
N LEU A 355 12.32 -7.97 11.56
CA LEU A 355 12.09 -6.98 12.62
C LEU A 355 11.16 -7.51 13.71
N ASN A 356 10.08 -8.21 13.35
CA ASN A 356 9.20 -8.85 14.34
C ASN A 356 9.91 -9.98 15.09
N LEU A 357 10.67 -10.83 14.41
CA LEU A 357 11.48 -11.88 15.05
C LEU A 357 12.49 -11.30 16.04
N THR A 358 13.10 -10.16 15.71
CA THR A 358 13.96 -9.41 16.64
C THR A 358 13.19 -9.02 17.90
N VAL A 359 11.99 -8.47 17.75
CA VAL A 359 11.13 -8.05 18.87
C VAL A 359 10.71 -9.25 19.72
N TYR A 360 10.39 -10.39 19.10
CA TYR A 360 10.01 -11.60 19.83
C TYR A 360 11.20 -12.19 20.59
N TYR A 361 12.39 -12.23 20.00
CA TYR A 361 13.59 -12.60 20.74
C TYR A 361 13.90 -11.64 21.90
N PHE A 362 13.70 -10.35 21.70
CA PHE A 362 13.86 -9.36 22.76
C PHE A 362 12.85 -9.57 23.90
N GLN A 363 11.59 -9.89 23.58
CA GLN A 363 10.56 -10.20 24.58
C GLN A 363 10.93 -11.43 25.43
N ASN A 364 11.59 -12.44 24.86
CA ASN A 364 12.11 -13.59 25.60
C ASN A 364 13.45 -13.33 26.31
N GLU A 365 13.92 -12.07 26.35
CA GLU A 365 15.22 -11.70 26.93
C GLU A 365 16.42 -12.35 26.21
N GLU A 366 16.21 -12.87 25.00
CA GLU A 366 17.23 -13.49 24.12
C GLU A 366 17.97 -12.41 23.31
N TYR A 367 18.51 -11.38 23.99
CA TYR A 367 19.03 -10.14 23.37
C TYR A 367 20.14 -10.36 22.33
N TYR A 368 20.96 -11.40 22.51
CA TYR A 368 21.99 -11.76 21.54
C TYR A 368 21.39 -12.32 20.24
N LYS A 369 20.31 -13.09 20.31
CA LYS A 369 19.59 -13.55 19.11
C LYS A 369 18.88 -12.38 18.42
N ALA A 370 18.21 -11.53 19.19
CA ALA A 370 17.61 -10.30 18.66
C ALA A 370 18.66 -9.46 17.90
N ASN A 371 19.83 -9.24 18.49
CA ASN A 371 20.93 -8.51 17.83
C ASN A 371 21.41 -9.19 16.55
N ARG A 372 21.54 -10.53 16.53
CA ARG A 372 21.94 -11.28 15.34
C ARG A 372 20.95 -11.11 14.20
N VAL A 373 19.65 -11.16 14.48
CA VAL A 373 18.60 -10.94 13.47
C VAL A 373 18.67 -9.50 12.93
N LEU A 374 18.84 -8.48 13.79
CA LEU A 374 19.04 -7.09 13.35
C LEU A 374 20.25 -6.95 12.41
N MET A 375 21.38 -7.55 12.76
CA MET A 375 22.60 -7.51 11.94
C MET A 375 22.43 -8.22 10.58
N SER A 376 21.49 -9.17 10.47
CA SER A 376 21.18 -9.84 9.21
C SER A 376 20.44 -8.95 8.19
N ILE A 377 19.97 -7.77 8.61
CA ILE A 377 19.37 -6.76 7.73
C ILE A 377 20.52 -6.00 7.04
N GLN A 378 21.06 -6.56 5.96
CA GLN A 378 22.23 -6.05 5.23
C GLN A 378 21.92 -4.86 4.30
N HIS A 379 21.17 -3.87 4.81
CA HIS A 379 20.81 -2.66 4.08
C HIS A 379 20.98 -1.41 4.94
N SER A 380 21.39 -0.31 4.31
CA SER A 380 21.52 0.98 4.99
C SER A 380 20.15 1.53 5.39
N ASP A 381 20.11 2.36 6.43
CA ASP A 381 18.87 3.00 6.89
C ASP A 381 18.21 3.83 5.78
N LYS A 382 18.99 4.52 4.95
CA LYS A 382 18.48 5.27 3.79
C LYS A 382 17.81 4.37 2.76
N TRP A 383 18.37 3.18 2.52
CA TRP A 383 17.75 2.22 1.62
C TRP A 383 16.46 1.66 2.23
N CYS A 384 16.48 1.34 3.53
CA CYS A 384 15.32 0.84 4.25
C CYS A 384 14.20 1.89 4.27
N GLU A 385 14.53 3.16 4.49
CA GLU A 385 13.57 4.26 4.45
C GLU A 385 12.91 4.39 3.07
N LYS A 386 13.68 4.26 1.98
CA LYS A 386 13.14 4.28 0.61
C LYS A 386 12.17 3.10 0.35
N LYS A 387 12.38 1.95 1.00
CA LYS A 387 11.62 0.72 0.76
C LYS A 387 10.44 0.50 1.69
N MET A 388 10.61 0.81 2.97
CA MET A 388 9.67 0.55 4.05
C MET A 388 9.06 1.82 4.64
N GLY A 389 9.64 2.98 4.36
CA GLY A 389 9.23 4.26 4.92
C GLY A 389 9.92 4.62 6.24
N LYS A 390 9.76 5.87 6.64
CA LYS A 390 10.46 6.47 7.79
C LYS A 390 10.06 5.87 9.13
N GLU A 391 8.79 5.53 9.30
CA GLU A 391 8.25 4.93 10.55
C GLU A 391 8.85 3.56 10.83
N TRP A 392 9.02 2.74 9.79
CA TRP A 392 9.65 1.43 9.91
C TRP A 392 11.10 1.54 10.38
N VAL A 393 11.86 2.48 9.83
CA VAL A 393 13.25 2.72 10.24
C VAL A 393 13.30 3.25 11.67
N LEU A 394 12.40 4.15 12.07
CA LEU A 394 12.29 4.61 13.46
C LEU A 394 12.05 3.42 14.41
N ARG A 395 11.11 2.52 14.08
CA ARG A 395 10.84 1.31 14.86
C ARG A 395 12.10 0.44 14.96
N LYS A 396 12.78 0.17 13.84
CA LYS A 396 14.04 -0.60 13.83
C LYS A 396 15.10 0.04 14.73
N SER A 397 15.31 1.35 14.62
CA SER A 397 16.32 2.08 15.40
C SER A 397 16.01 2.08 16.89
N LEU A 398 14.74 2.20 17.28
CA LEU A 398 14.33 2.11 18.69
C LEU A 398 14.57 0.71 19.26
N VAL A 399 14.20 -0.34 18.51
CA VAL A 399 14.46 -1.73 18.91
C VAL A 399 15.96 -1.97 19.05
N ASP A 400 16.80 -1.48 18.12
CA ASP A 400 18.26 -1.59 18.25
C ASP A 400 18.77 -0.85 19.51
N ALA A 401 18.39 0.40 19.72
CA ALA A 401 18.84 1.19 20.87
C ALA A 401 18.54 0.50 22.21
N ILE A 402 17.32 0.02 22.38
CA ILE A 402 16.89 -0.67 23.60
C ILE A 402 17.59 -2.03 23.73
N ASN A 403 17.72 -2.79 22.64
CA ASN A 403 18.44 -4.06 22.66
C ASN A 403 19.93 -3.89 22.99
N GLN A 404 20.58 -2.79 22.56
CA GLN A 404 21.95 -2.48 23.00
C GLN A 404 22.00 -2.16 24.49
N TYR A 405 21.01 -1.46 25.03
CA TYR A 405 20.93 -1.16 26.45
C TYR A 405 20.81 -2.43 27.29
N GLU A 406 19.91 -3.35 26.95
CA GLU A 406 19.74 -4.64 27.64
C GLU A 406 20.97 -5.54 27.59
N ARG A 407 21.84 -5.31 26.59
CA ARG A 407 23.13 -5.98 26.45
C ARG A 407 24.26 -5.26 27.18
N GLU A 408 23.93 -4.28 28.03
CA GLU A 408 24.86 -3.45 28.78
C GLU A 408 25.82 -2.62 27.90
N ASN A 409 25.50 -2.46 26.61
CA ASN A 409 26.26 -1.62 25.68
C ASN A 409 25.79 -0.17 25.75
N PHE A 410 25.88 0.44 26.94
CA PHE A 410 25.25 1.73 27.25
C PHE A 410 25.69 2.88 26.33
N GLU A 411 26.98 2.97 26.01
CA GLU A 411 27.51 3.98 25.08
C GLU A 411 26.93 3.84 23.66
N ILE A 412 26.76 2.59 23.20
CA ILE A 412 26.16 2.31 21.89
C ILE A 412 24.67 2.69 21.93
N ALA A 413 23.96 2.29 22.98
CA ALA A 413 22.56 2.64 23.17
C ALA A 413 22.34 4.16 23.17
N LEU A 414 23.16 4.91 23.92
CA LEU A 414 23.09 6.37 23.97
C LEU A 414 23.39 7.01 22.60
N SER A 415 24.42 6.51 21.91
CA SER A 415 24.75 6.95 20.54
C SER A 415 23.58 6.72 19.57
N ARG A 416 22.90 5.58 19.66
CA ARG A 416 21.70 5.28 18.86
C ARG A 416 20.54 6.22 19.19
N MET A 417 20.28 6.48 20.47
CA MET A 417 19.24 7.42 20.88
C MET A 417 19.49 8.84 20.35
N ASN A 418 20.73 9.33 20.45
CA ASN A 418 21.11 10.63 19.90
C ASN A 418 20.97 10.69 18.36
N ALA A 419 21.21 9.57 17.66
CA ALA A 419 20.98 9.47 16.22
C ALA A 419 19.49 9.49 15.86
N ILE A 420 18.65 8.88 16.69
CA ILE A 420 17.19 8.87 16.52
C ILE A 420 16.63 10.29 16.64
N GLU A 421 16.96 11.00 17.72
CA GLU A 421 16.48 12.37 17.94
C GLU A 421 16.85 13.30 16.78
N ARG A 422 18.07 13.19 16.25
CA ARG A 422 18.51 14.00 15.10
C ARG A 422 17.78 13.63 13.82
N SER A 423 17.78 12.35 13.43
CA SER A 423 17.27 11.86 12.15
C SER A 423 15.73 11.92 12.04
N PHE A 424 15.04 11.81 13.17
CA PHE A 424 13.58 11.79 13.25
C PHE A 424 12.98 13.05 13.86
N SER A 425 13.78 14.09 14.15
CA SER A 425 13.33 15.38 14.72
C SER A 425 12.07 15.95 14.06
N SER A 426 12.03 16.01 12.72
CA SER A 426 10.88 16.52 11.98
C SER A 426 9.62 15.67 12.13
N LEU A 427 9.76 14.34 12.22
CA LEU A 427 8.65 13.41 12.40
C LEU A 427 8.10 13.51 13.83
N LEU A 428 9.01 13.48 14.82
CA LEU A 428 8.71 13.58 16.25
C LEU A 428 8.10 14.93 16.65
N ALA A 429 8.32 15.99 15.85
CA ALA A 429 7.72 17.30 16.08
C ALA A 429 6.23 17.37 15.70
N THR A 430 5.71 16.40 14.96
CA THR A 430 4.29 16.41 14.58
C THR A 430 3.39 15.96 15.74
N PRO A 431 2.17 16.51 15.88
CA PRO A 431 1.26 16.14 16.98
C PRO A 431 0.97 14.64 17.07
N MET A 432 0.89 13.94 15.92
CA MET A 432 0.63 12.50 15.86
C MET A 432 1.75 11.65 16.50
N TYR A 433 2.96 12.20 16.61
CA TYR A 433 4.14 11.53 17.17
C TYR A 433 4.59 12.12 18.51
N SER A 434 3.81 13.01 19.13
CA SER A 434 4.13 13.64 20.42
C SER A 434 4.47 12.60 21.49
N ARG A 435 3.65 11.53 21.59
CA ARG A 435 3.87 10.44 22.56
C ARG A 435 5.19 9.71 22.30
N VAL A 436 5.47 9.36 21.05
CA VAL A 436 6.73 8.70 20.66
C VAL A 436 7.92 9.60 21.01
N LYS A 437 7.81 10.93 20.82
CA LYS A 437 8.82 11.90 21.23
C LYS A 437 9.05 11.88 22.74
N THR A 438 7.98 11.88 23.54
CA THR A 438 8.08 11.74 25.01
C THR A 438 8.79 10.45 25.39
N PHE A 439 8.40 9.31 24.79
CA PHE A 439 9.05 8.03 25.05
C PHE A 439 10.54 8.04 24.72
N VAL A 440 10.93 8.59 23.57
CA VAL A 440 12.34 8.75 23.18
C VAL A 440 13.10 9.54 24.25
N GLY A 441 12.51 10.63 24.74
CA GLY A 441 13.10 11.45 25.81
C GLY A 441 13.25 10.69 27.14
N LEU A 442 12.24 9.92 27.54
CA LEU A 442 12.27 9.12 28.77
C LEU A 442 13.28 7.98 28.69
N ILE A 443 13.36 7.26 27.55
CA ILE A 443 14.36 6.21 27.32
C ILE A 443 15.77 6.81 27.40
N ARG A 444 15.99 7.95 26.73
CA ARG A 444 17.29 8.65 26.78
C ARG A 444 17.63 9.09 28.21
N TYR A 445 16.67 9.64 28.96
CA TYR A 445 16.88 10.01 30.35
C TYR A 445 17.29 8.80 31.18
N TYR A 446 16.58 7.68 31.04
CA TYR A 446 16.90 6.45 31.75
C TYR A 446 18.29 5.92 31.41
N ILE A 447 18.70 5.93 30.14
CA ILE A 447 20.04 5.49 29.73
C ILE A 447 21.14 6.34 30.40
N ASN A 448 20.92 7.64 30.60
CA ASN A 448 21.89 8.53 31.26
C ASN A 448 21.86 8.45 32.80
N TYR A 449 20.72 8.11 33.38
CA TYR A 449 20.49 8.09 34.83
C TYR A 449 19.80 6.79 35.27
N PRO A 450 20.42 5.61 35.06
CA PRO A 450 19.79 4.32 35.33
C PRO A 450 19.40 4.14 36.80
N GLU A 451 20.12 4.77 37.72
CA GLU A 451 19.87 4.75 39.16
C GLU A 451 18.54 5.40 39.56
N LYS A 452 18.00 6.29 38.71
CA LYS A 452 16.76 7.02 38.99
C LYS A 452 15.50 6.28 38.57
N VAL A 453 15.60 5.21 37.78
CA VAL A 453 14.43 4.58 37.15
C VAL A 453 13.43 3.98 38.14
N ALA A 454 13.89 3.58 39.31
CA ALA A 454 13.06 2.95 40.34
C ALA A 454 12.70 3.92 41.50
N THR A 455 12.89 5.23 41.31
CA THR A 455 12.57 6.25 42.32
C THR A 455 11.17 6.82 42.10
N GLN A 456 10.48 7.21 43.18
CA GLN A 456 9.16 7.85 43.09
C GLN A 456 9.17 9.08 42.18
N GLU A 457 10.26 9.86 42.20
CA GLU A 457 10.44 11.02 41.31
C GLU A 457 10.34 10.63 39.83
N PHE A 458 10.97 9.53 39.42
CA PHE A 458 10.88 9.06 38.04
C PHE A 458 9.51 8.48 37.71
N TYR A 459 8.87 7.78 38.66
CA TYR A 459 7.47 7.36 38.53
C TYR A 459 6.56 8.57 38.24
N ASP A 460 6.64 9.62 39.06
CA ASP A 460 5.81 10.81 38.91
C ASP A 460 6.08 11.52 37.57
N LYS A 461 7.35 11.57 37.15
CA LYS A 461 7.74 12.11 35.83
C LYS A 461 7.11 11.35 34.68
N VAL A 462 7.21 10.01 34.67
CA VAL A 462 6.63 9.15 33.64
C VAL A 462 5.11 9.33 33.57
N TYR A 463 4.45 9.38 34.73
CA TYR A 463 2.99 9.54 34.81
C TYR A 463 2.51 10.95 34.41
N THR A 464 3.33 11.98 34.63
CA THR A 464 3.00 13.36 34.28
C THR A 464 3.27 13.66 32.81
N GLU A 465 4.33 13.10 32.23
CA GLU A 465 4.74 13.38 30.85
C GLU A 465 4.00 12.51 29.80
N ILE A 466 3.53 11.32 30.18
CA ILE A 466 2.82 10.42 29.27
C ILE A 466 1.33 10.73 29.30
N GLU A 467 0.84 11.31 28.21
CA GLU A 467 -0.59 11.38 27.92
C GLU A 467 -1.18 9.96 27.85
N ARG A 468 -2.14 9.68 28.73
CA ARG A 468 -2.93 8.44 28.71
C ARG A 468 -4.09 8.61 27.74
N LEU A 469 -4.13 7.78 26.71
CA LEU A 469 -5.34 7.64 25.89
C LEU A 469 -6.16 6.46 26.43
N PRO A 470 -7.48 6.43 26.18
CA PRO A 470 -8.26 5.20 26.29
C PRO A 470 -7.53 4.08 25.55
N THR A 471 -7.44 2.89 26.16
CA THR A 471 -6.49 1.89 25.64
C THR A 471 -6.88 1.29 24.30
N ASP A 472 -8.16 1.34 23.91
CA ASP A 472 -8.65 1.04 22.56
C ASP A 472 -8.14 2.02 21.49
N ARG A 473 -7.59 3.16 21.90
CA ARG A 473 -6.98 4.19 21.04
C ARG A 473 -5.46 4.26 21.17
N GLU A 474 -4.87 3.40 22.00
CA GLU A 474 -3.43 3.37 22.18
C GLU A 474 -2.73 2.62 21.04
N ASP A 475 -1.66 3.23 20.52
CA ASP A 475 -0.81 2.59 19.54
C ASP A 475 0.03 1.50 20.19
N LEU A 476 -0.10 0.25 19.71
CA LEU A 476 0.60 -0.92 20.24
C LEU A 476 2.12 -0.76 20.34
N LEU A 477 2.74 0.01 19.43
CA LEU A 477 4.18 0.25 19.49
C LEU A 477 4.52 1.19 20.65
N ALA A 478 3.74 2.25 20.85
CA ALA A 478 3.90 3.14 21.99
C ALA A 478 3.66 2.40 23.32
N MET A 479 2.64 1.53 23.38
CA MET A 479 2.39 0.67 24.54
C MET A 479 3.58 -0.24 24.84
N ALA A 480 4.19 -0.85 23.82
CA ALA A 480 5.33 -1.74 24.01
C ALA A 480 6.52 -1.01 24.66
N PHE A 481 6.85 0.20 24.20
CA PHE A 481 7.92 1.01 24.80
C PHE A 481 7.58 1.47 26.22
N PHE A 482 6.32 1.82 26.48
CA PHE A 482 5.88 2.13 27.85
C PHE A 482 6.02 0.92 28.78
N CYS A 483 5.62 -0.27 28.32
CA CYS A 483 5.73 -1.50 29.09
C CYS A 483 7.18 -1.83 29.42
N TRP A 484 8.11 -1.55 28.51
CA TRP A 484 9.54 -1.68 28.78
C TRP A 484 10.00 -0.77 29.92
N LEU A 485 9.67 0.53 29.89
CA LEU A 485 9.98 1.44 31.00
C LEU A 485 9.32 1.00 32.31
N LYS A 486 8.03 0.63 32.26
CA LYS A 486 7.25 0.13 33.40
C LYS A 486 7.88 -1.12 34.02
N ALA A 487 8.40 -2.03 33.19
CA ALA A 487 9.09 -3.23 33.66
C ALA A 487 10.39 -2.88 34.42
N LYS A 488 11.17 -1.90 33.94
CA LYS A 488 12.36 -1.41 34.65
C LYS A 488 12.02 -0.74 35.98
N MET A 489 10.97 0.08 35.99
CA MET A 489 10.48 0.75 37.19
C MET A 489 10.04 -0.27 38.25
N LYS A 490 9.35 -1.35 37.84
CA LYS A 490 8.82 -2.41 38.72
C LYS A 490 9.82 -3.54 39.02
N LYS A 491 10.97 -3.59 38.34
CA LYS A 491 11.89 -4.74 38.35
C LYS A 491 11.20 -6.07 38.01
N ALA A 492 10.35 -6.04 36.98
CA ALA A 492 9.62 -7.21 36.49
C ALA A 492 10.10 -7.61 35.08
N SER A 493 9.74 -8.80 34.61
CA SER A 493 10.01 -9.19 33.22
C SER A 493 9.24 -8.28 32.26
N TYR A 494 9.92 -7.84 31.19
CA TYR A 494 9.31 -6.98 30.19
C TYR A 494 8.09 -7.64 29.53
N TYR A 495 8.20 -8.90 29.17
CA TYR A 495 7.16 -9.58 28.41
C TYR A 495 5.90 -9.83 29.25
N GLU A 496 6.05 -10.19 30.53
CA GLU A 496 4.94 -10.30 31.46
C GLU A 496 4.17 -8.98 31.59
N VAL A 497 4.89 -7.87 31.81
CA VAL A 497 4.30 -6.54 31.89
C VAL A 497 3.61 -6.14 30.60
N LEU A 498 4.17 -6.50 29.44
CA LEU A 498 3.58 -6.23 28.14
C LEU A 498 2.24 -6.95 27.95
N VAL A 499 2.23 -8.28 28.19
CA VAL A 499 1.04 -9.11 28.02
C VAL A 499 -0.06 -8.68 28.99
N GLU A 500 0.29 -8.44 30.27
CA GLU A 500 -0.65 -7.93 31.27
C GLU A 500 -1.26 -6.60 30.82
N THR A 501 -0.42 -5.62 30.46
CA THR A 501 -0.87 -4.26 30.14
C THR A 501 -1.71 -4.20 28.85
N VAL A 502 -1.35 -4.99 27.83
CA VAL A 502 -2.04 -4.98 26.54
C VAL A 502 -3.41 -5.67 26.62
N ASN A 503 -3.55 -6.71 27.47
CA ASN A 503 -4.79 -7.46 27.66
C ASN A 503 -5.66 -6.97 28.82
N ASP A 504 -5.21 -5.96 29.58
CA ASP A 504 -5.99 -5.38 30.67
C ASP A 504 -7.29 -4.73 30.13
N VAL A 505 -8.41 -5.36 30.47
CA VAL A 505 -9.76 -4.95 30.07
C VAL A 505 -10.25 -3.76 30.91
N THR A 506 -9.71 -3.55 32.11
CA THR A 506 -10.10 -2.41 32.98
C THR A 506 -9.65 -1.08 32.41
N LEU A 507 -8.67 -1.10 31.51
CA LEU A 507 -8.20 0.08 30.79
C LEU A 507 -9.03 0.40 29.53
N LYS A 508 -9.95 -0.48 29.10
CA LYS A 508 -10.81 -0.31 27.91
C LYS A 508 -12.04 0.59 28.17
N GLY A 509 -12.28 0.99 29.42
CA GLY A 509 -13.44 1.78 29.87
C GLY A 509 -13.17 3.27 29.93
#